data_AF-A0A7S3KL19-F1
#
_entry.id   AF-A0A7S3KL19-F1
#
_cell.length_a   1.000
_cell.length_b   1.000
_cell.length_c   1.000
_cell.angle_alpha   90.00
_cell.angle_beta   90.00
_cell.angle_gamma   90.00
#
_symmetry.space_group_name_H-M   'P 1'
#
loop_
_entity.id
_entity.type
_entity.pdbx_description
1 polymer ?
#
loop_
_entity_poly.entity_id
_entity_poly.type
_entity_poly.pdbx_seq_one_letter_code
_entity_poly.pdbx_strand_id
1 'polypeptide(L)'
;MGDQIRPVNDKGTVEIENLKRSSTKVPSAVFSWAQTDDCVEKLENVISRTGIYNASFRPEEKEIVLIGEKKPVDRAEILVSFIIEHQKDLAQIDNDNEKILKNIETKKSKIKSQAVEEVLVPKELLGIIIGKSGANLNFIKQEYNVNIQIIEANSEEAHSYTDTVIPENKALVRIFGSNQSWVKEAKAYICINRNTYPIEKDKIDYIRGYKNSILNDMKERSGC
;
A
#
# COMPACT_ATOMS: atom_id res chain seq x y z
N MET A 1 -46.32 -52.55 -34.80
CA MET A 1 -45.53 -51.51 -34.09
C MET A 1 -46.32 -51.17 -32.84
N GLY A 2 -45.82 -51.55 -31.67
CA GLY A 2 -46.57 -51.50 -30.42
C GLY A 2 -46.60 -50.10 -29.81
N ASP A 3 -47.79 -49.67 -29.41
CA ASP A 3 -48.03 -48.48 -28.58
C ASP A 3 -47.31 -48.66 -27.23
N GLN A 4 -46.29 -47.85 -26.99
CA GLN A 4 -45.68 -47.73 -25.66
C GLN A 4 -46.44 -46.67 -24.86
N ILE A 5 -47.52 -47.10 -24.21
CA ILE A 5 -48.22 -46.28 -23.21
C ILE A 5 -47.30 -46.09 -22.00
N ARG A 6 -47.12 -44.85 -21.55
CA ARG A 6 -46.34 -44.54 -20.34
C ARG A 6 -46.95 -45.25 -19.12
N PRO A 7 -46.12 -45.80 -18.21
CA PRO A 7 -46.62 -46.38 -16.97
C PRO A 7 -47.36 -45.32 -16.15
N VAL A 8 -48.48 -45.71 -15.54
CA VAL A 8 -49.25 -44.86 -14.64
C VAL A 8 -48.35 -44.44 -13.48
N ASN A 9 -48.26 -43.14 -13.24
CA ASN A 9 -47.45 -42.58 -12.17
C ASN A 9 -48.07 -42.96 -10.81
N ASP A 10 -47.43 -43.89 -10.10
CA ASP A 10 -47.85 -44.42 -8.79
C ASP A 10 -47.39 -43.55 -7.61
N LYS A 11 -46.81 -42.38 -7.88
CA LYS A 11 -46.56 -41.37 -6.86
C LYS A 11 -47.88 -40.64 -6.61
N GLY A 12 -48.46 -40.89 -5.43
CA GLY A 12 -49.72 -40.33 -4.98
C GLY A 12 -49.87 -38.84 -5.28
N THR A 13 -51.10 -38.43 -5.53
CA THR A 13 -51.50 -37.06 -5.85
C THR A 13 -50.89 -36.06 -4.87
N VAL A 14 -50.34 -34.95 -5.38
CA VAL A 14 -49.89 -33.84 -4.54
C VAL A 14 -51.09 -33.29 -3.77
N GLU A 15 -51.13 -33.52 -2.47
CA GLU A 15 -52.15 -32.93 -1.60
C GLU A 15 -51.86 -31.44 -1.44
N ILE A 16 -52.73 -30.61 -2.02
CA ILE A 16 -52.62 -29.14 -2.01
C ILE A 16 -52.57 -28.60 -0.57
N GLU A 17 -53.16 -29.31 0.39
CA GLU A 17 -53.20 -28.95 1.81
C GLU A 17 -51.81 -28.97 2.48
N ASN A 18 -50.86 -29.77 1.97
CA ASN A 18 -49.53 -29.92 2.56
C ASN A 18 -48.47 -29.03 1.90
N LEU A 19 -48.85 -28.21 0.91
CA LEU A 19 -47.97 -27.30 0.21
C LEU A 19 -47.73 -26.03 1.04
N LYS A 20 -46.49 -25.80 1.45
CA LYS A 20 -46.03 -24.59 2.12
C LYS A 20 -45.20 -23.75 1.15
N ARG A 21 -45.49 -22.45 1.14
CA ARG A 21 -44.61 -21.42 0.55
C ARG A 21 -43.88 -20.72 1.69
N SER A 22 -42.55 -20.69 1.64
CA SER A 22 -41.71 -19.85 2.51
C SER A 22 -40.97 -18.82 1.66
N SER A 23 -40.70 -17.65 2.21
CA SER A 23 -39.88 -16.63 1.54
C SER A 23 -38.81 -16.08 2.47
N THR A 24 -37.62 -15.84 1.91
CA THR A 24 -36.48 -15.27 2.64
C THR A 24 -35.99 -14.02 1.92
N LYS A 25 -35.88 -12.92 2.66
CA LYS A 25 -35.42 -11.63 2.12
C LYS A 25 -33.93 -11.68 1.80
N VAL A 26 -33.58 -11.20 0.61
CA VAL A 26 -32.19 -11.09 0.17
C VAL A 26 -31.68 -9.68 0.49
N PRO A 27 -30.61 -9.56 1.29
CA PRO A 27 -29.97 -8.28 1.56
C PRO A 27 -29.46 -7.61 0.28
N SER A 28 -29.46 -6.27 0.25
CA SER A 28 -29.00 -5.48 -0.90
C SER A 28 -27.55 -5.76 -1.30
N ALA A 29 -26.68 -6.11 -0.34
CA ALA A 29 -25.27 -6.42 -0.56
C ALA A 29 -25.05 -7.64 -1.47
N VAL A 30 -25.97 -8.60 -1.44
CA VAL A 30 -25.89 -9.87 -2.21
C VAL A 30 -26.93 -9.93 -3.33
N PHE A 31 -27.61 -8.82 -3.62
CA PHE A 31 -28.64 -8.75 -4.66
C PHE A 31 -28.07 -8.94 -6.06
N SER A 32 -26.87 -8.42 -6.31
CA SER A 32 -26.13 -8.64 -7.58
C SER A 32 -25.80 -10.13 -7.76
N TRP A 33 -25.32 -10.78 -6.70
CA TRP A 33 -25.05 -12.21 -6.69
C TRP A 33 -26.33 -13.04 -6.87
N ALA A 34 -27.46 -12.64 -6.29
CA ALA A 34 -28.70 -13.38 -6.41
C ALA A 34 -29.25 -13.45 -7.86
N GLN A 35 -28.80 -12.55 -8.75
CA GLN A 35 -29.14 -12.54 -10.17
C GLN A 35 -28.16 -13.34 -11.05
N THR A 36 -27.03 -13.80 -10.50
CA THR A 36 -26.06 -14.57 -11.27
C THR A 36 -26.45 -16.04 -11.36
N ASP A 37 -25.90 -16.72 -12.37
CA ASP A 37 -26.13 -18.15 -12.59
C ASP A 37 -25.66 -18.99 -11.38
N ASP A 38 -24.64 -18.53 -10.64
CA ASP A 38 -24.18 -19.18 -9.40
C ASP A 38 -25.27 -19.30 -8.33
N CYS A 39 -26.19 -18.32 -8.24
CA CYS A 39 -27.31 -18.37 -7.32
C CYS A 39 -28.27 -19.48 -7.73
N VAL A 40 -28.56 -19.58 -9.03
CA VAL A 40 -29.43 -20.62 -9.59
C VAL A 40 -28.85 -22.01 -9.30
N GLU A 41 -27.56 -22.22 -9.56
CA GLU A 41 -26.89 -23.50 -9.26
C GLU A 41 -26.94 -23.86 -7.76
N LYS A 42 -26.74 -22.88 -6.87
CA LYS A 42 -26.85 -23.12 -5.42
C LYS A 42 -28.28 -23.43 -4.99
N LEU A 43 -29.28 -22.80 -5.62
CA LEU A 43 -30.69 -23.10 -5.35
C LEU A 43 -31.10 -24.47 -5.88
N GLU A 44 -30.63 -24.88 -7.06
CA GLU A 44 -30.82 -26.25 -7.57
C GLU A 44 -30.23 -27.32 -6.64
N ASN A 45 -29.07 -27.02 -6.05
CA ASN A 45 -28.48 -27.87 -5.02
C ASN A 45 -29.34 -27.94 -3.75
N VAL A 46 -29.99 -26.84 -3.35
CA VAL A 46 -30.95 -26.84 -2.23
C VAL A 46 -32.19 -27.68 -2.57
N ILE A 47 -32.72 -27.56 -3.79
CA ILE A 47 -33.85 -28.38 -4.29
C ILE A 47 -33.51 -29.86 -4.19
N SER A 48 -32.37 -30.26 -4.75
CA SER A 48 -31.91 -31.65 -4.77
C SER A 48 -31.63 -32.22 -3.37
N ARG A 49 -31.12 -31.40 -2.44
CA ARG A 49 -30.77 -31.85 -1.07
C ARG A 49 -31.96 -31.91 -0.12
N THR A 50 -32.97 -31.07 -0.32
CA THR A 50 -34.11 -30.96 0.61
C THR A 50 -35.36 -31.66 0.09
N GLY A 51 -35.48 -31.85 -1.22
CA GLY A 51 -36.66 -32.45 -1.85
C GLY A 51 -37.84 -31.48 -1.96
N ILE A 52 -37.61 -30.17 -1.85
CA ILE A 52 -38.64 -29.16 -2.16
C ILE A 52 -38.96 -29.18 -3.66
N TYR A 53 -40.13 -28.67 -4.05
CA TYR A 53 -40.56 -28.64 -5.45
C TYR A 53 -39.87 -27.54 -6.24
N ASN A 54 -39.61 -26.40 -5.61
CA ASN A 54 -38.99 -25.26 -6.28
C ASN A 54 -38.31 -24.31 -5.29
N ALA A 55 -37.19 -23.74 -5.73
CA ALA A 55 -36.53 -22.60 -5.12
C ALA A 55 -36.18 -21.60 -6.22
N SER A 56 -36.72 -20.38 -6.14
CA SER A 56 -36.50 -19.36 -7.16
C SER A 56 -36.28 -18.00 -6.52
N PHE A 57 -35.31 -17.25 -7.03
CA PHE A 57 -35.14 -15.85 -6.68
C PHE A 57 -36.14 -14.97 -7.44
N ARG A 58 -36.80 -14.04 -6.73
CA ARG A 58 -37.71 -13.04 -7.30
C ARG A 58 -37.05 -11.66 -7.23
N PRO A 59 -36.56 -11.11 -8.36
CA PRO A 59 -35.87 -9.82 -8.38
C PRO A 59 -36.76 -8.63 -7.97
N GLU A 60 -38.06 -8.68 -8.31
CA GLU A 60 -39.03 -7.61 -8.02
C GLU A 60 -39.22 -7.41 -6.51
N GLU A 61 -39.43 -8.52 -5.79
CA GLU A 61 -39.67 -8.52 -4.34
C GLU A 61 -38.38 -8.61 -3.51
N LYS A 62 -37.25 -8.92 -4.15
CA LYS A 62 -35.94 -9.18 -3.50
C LYS A 62 -35.99 -10.34 -2.51
N GLU A 63 -36.75 -11.37 -2.83
CA GLU A 63 -36.93 -12.54 -1.96
C GLU A 63 -36.63 -13.84 -2.73
N ILE A 64 -36.06 -14.82 -2.02
CA ILE A 64 -35.98 -16.20 -2.50
C ILE A 64 -37.25 -16.90 -2.00
N VAL A 65 -37.99 -17.49 -2.93
CA VAL A 65 -39.24 -18.20 -2.66
C VAL A 65 -38.99 -19.69 -2.73
N LEU A 66 -39.40 -20.40 -1.69
CA LEU A 66 -39.31 -21.84 -1.53
C LEU A 66 -40.72 -22.45 -1.52
N ILE A 67 -40.93 -23.48 -2.32
CA ILE A 67 -42.21 -24.17 -2.46
C ILE A 67 -41.98 -25.66 -2.23
N GLY A 68 -42.68 -26.25 -1.26
CA GLY A 68 -42.51 -27.65 -0.91
C GLY A 68 -43.46 -28.10 0.19
N GLU A 69 -43.25 -29.31 0.68
CA GLU A 69 -43.91 -29.77 1.91
C GLU A 69 -43.31 -29.10 3.16
N LYS A 70 -44.07 -29.07 4.26
CA LYS A 70 -43.68 -28.37 5.49
C LYS A 70 -42.27 -28.72 6.00
N LYS A 71 -41.95 -30.01 6.14
CA LYS A 71 -40.64 -30.48 6.67
C LYS A 71 -39.46 -30.17 5.73
N PRO A 72 -39.53 -30.46 4.42
CA PRO A 72 -38.52 -30.02 3.44
C PRO A 72 -38.28 -28.52 3.40
N VAL A 73 -39.36 -27.73 3.44
CA VAL A 73 -39.27 -26.26 3.36
C VAL A 73 -38.53 -25.67 4.56
N ASP A 74 -38.81 -26.16 5.77
CA ASP A 74 -38.12 -25.68 6.97
C ASP A 74 -36.60 -25.96 6.91
N ARG A 75 -36.18 -27.08 6.31
CA ARG A 75 -34.75 -27.38 6.07
C ARG A 75 -34.15 -26.50 4.98
N ALA A 76 -34.88 -26.28 3.90
CA ALA A 76 -34.45 -25.44 2.79
C ALA A 76 -34.27 -23.98 3.24
N GLU A 77 -35.14 -23.49 4.11
CA GLU A 77 -35.06 -22.15 4.69
C GLU A 77 -33.73 -21.93 5.44
N ILE A 78 -33.29 -22.92 6.24
CA ILE A 78 -32.00 -22.88 6.94
C ILE A 78 -30.82 -22.89 5.96
N LEU A 79 -30.88 -23.71 4.90
CA LEU A 79 -29.80 -23.75 3.91
C LEU A 79 -29.71 -22.44 3.13
N VAL A 80 -30.85 -21.85 2.76
CA VAL A 80 -30.91 -20.58 2.05
C VAL A 80 -30.42 -19.43 2.92
N SER A 81 -30.80 -19.38 4.19
CA SER A 81 -30.28 -18.35 5.11
C SER A 81 -28.77 -18.44 5.25
N PHE A 82 -28.22 -19.65 5.38
CA PHE A 82 -26.78 -19.87 5.43
C PHE A 82 -26.06 -19.42 4.14
N ILE A 83 -26.62 -19.75 2.97
CA ILE A 83 -26.04 -19.31 1.68
C ILE A 83 -26.02 -17.78 1.61
N ILE A 84 -27.12 -17.12 1.96
CA ILE A 84 -27.22 -15.65 1.95
C ILE A 84 -26.19 -15.03 2.90
N GLU A 85 -26.07 -15.56 4.12
CA GLU A 85 -25.12 -15.07 5.12
C GLU A 85 -23.67 -15.24 4.63
N HIS A 86 -23.33 -16.40 4.09
CA HIS A 86 -21.99 -16.64 3.56
C HIS A 86 -21.65 -15.71 2.38
N GLN A 87 -22.59 -15.45 1.48
CA GLN A 87 -22.36 -14.51 0.38
C GLN A 87 -22.18 -13.06 0.86
N LYS A 88 -22.85 -12.70 1.96
CA LYS A 88 -22.68 -11.39 2.58
C LYS A 88 -21.27 -11.22 3.14
N ASP A 89 -20.74 -12.24 3.81
CA ASP A 89 -19.38 -12.21 4.35
C ASP A 89 -18.33 -12.05 3.25
N LEU A 90 -18.49 -12.79 2.14
CA LEU A 90 -17.61 -12.67 0.96
C LEU A 90 -17.66 -11.25 0.37
N ALA A 91 -18.87 -10.69 0.18
CA ALA A 91 -19.02 -9.33 -0.34
C ALA A 91 -18.41 -8.27 0.58
N GLN A 92 -18.38 -8.52 1.90
CA GLN A 92 -17.74 -7.61 2.86
C GLN A 92 -16.21 -7.69 2.77
N ILE A 93 -15.66 -8.89 2.63
CA ILE A 93 -14.22 -9.11 2.44
C ILE A 93 -13.73 -8.39 1.18
N ASP A 94 -14.45 -8.47 0.07
CA ASP A 94 -14.07 -7.79 -1.17
C ASP A 94 -14.03 -6.27 -1.01
N ASN A 95 -15.02 -5.70 -0.31
CA ASN A 95 -15.06 -4.27 -0.02
C ASN A 95 -13.89 -3.82 0.88
N ASP A 96 -13.51 -4.66 1.85
CA ASP A 96 -12.38 -4.37 2.72
C ASP A 96 -11.05 -4.50 1.98
N ASN A 97 -10.92 -5.46 1.07
CA ASN A 97 -9.77 -5.59 0.17
C ASN A 97 -9.61 -4.34 -0.71
N GLU A 98 -10.69 -3.82 -1.29
CA GLU A 98 -10.65 -2.59 -2.09
C GLU A 98 -10.19 -1.37 -1.27
N LYS A 99 -10.65 -1.24 -0.02
CA LYS A 99 -10.18 -0.17 0.88
C LYS A 99 -8.70 -0.31 1.21
N ILE A 100 -8.24 -1.54 1.47
CA ILE A 100 -6.83 -1.82 1.73
C ILE A 100 -5.99 -1.43 0.52
N LEU A 101 -6.42 -1.78 -0.70
CA LEU A 101 -5.73 -1.41 -1.94
C LEU A 101 -5.64 0.11 -2.12
N LYS A 102 -6.73 0.85 -1.90
CA LYS A 102 -6.73 2.33 -1.95
C LYS A 102 -5.78 2.94 -0.91
N ASN A 103 -5.74 2.37 0.30
CA ASN A 103 -4.82 2.81 1.35
C ASN A 103 -3.35 2.49 1.03
N ILE A 104 -3.09 1.37 0.37
CA ILE A 104 -1.74 1.02 -0.11
C ILE A 104 -1.32 1.98 -1.24
N GLU A 105 -2.22 2.31 -2.16
CA GLU A 105 -1.91 3.20 -3.28
C GLU A 105 -1.64 4.64 -2.82
N THR A 106 -2.46 5.16 -1.91
CA THR A 106 -2.22 6.49 -1.29
C THR A 106 -0.93 6.54 -0.47
N LYS A 107 -0.51 5.43 0.15
CA LYS A 107 0.81 5.33 0.80
C LYS A 107 1.94 5.25 -0.22
N LYS A 108 1.78 4.48 -1.31
CA LYS A 108 2.78 4.33 -2.37
C LYS A 108 3.01 5.62 -3.15
N SER A 109 1.98 6.41 -3.44
CA SER A 109 2.14 7.69 -4.13
C SER A 109 2.93 8.71 -3.31
N LYS A 110 2.74 8.74 -1.98
CA LYS A 110 3.56 9.55 -1.06
C LYS A 110 5.04 9.13 -1.04
N ILE A 111 5.32 7.83 -1.20
CA ILE A 111 6.69 7.30 -1.26
C ILE A 111 7.32 7.63 -2.63
N LYS A 112 6.58 7.47 -3.74
CA LYS A 112 7.08 7.81 -5.09
C LYS A 112 7.26 9.30 -5.32
N SER A 113 6.50 10.18 -4.66
CA SER A 113 6.64 11.63 -4.80
C SER A 113 7.84 12.20 -4.04
N GLN A 114 8.51 11.40 -3.21
CA GLN A 114 9.72 11.84 -2.52
C GLN A 114 10.93 11.57 -3.41
N ALA A 115 11.51 12.64 -3.95
CA ALA A 115 12.81 12.59 -4.59
C ALA A 115 13.87 12.34 -3.51
N VAL A 116 14.72 11.34 -3.73
CA VAL A 116 15.82 10.99 -2.85
C VAL A 116 17.11 11.08 -3.63
N GLU A 117 18.10 11.78 -3.09
CA GLU A 117 19.46 11.82 -3.61
C GLU A 117 20.45 11.44 -2.53
N GLU A 118 21.51 10.77 -2.96
CA GLU A 118 22.57 10.28 -2.11
C GLU A 118 23.92 10.84 -2.57
N VAL A 119 24.75 11.26 -1.61
CA VAL A 119 26.10 11.75 -1.87
C VAL A 119 27.08 11.27 -0.79
N LEU A 120 28.23 10.78 -1.23
CA LEU A 120 29.32 10.37 -0.34
C LEU A 120 30.25 11.56 -0.08
N VAL A 121 30.38 11.92 1.20
CA VAL A 121 31.16 13.07 1.66
C VAL A 121 32.30 12.59 2.55
N PRO A 122 33.54 13.07 2.35
CA PRO A 122 34.64 12.79 3.28
C PRO A 122 34.34 13.27 4.70
N LYS A 123 34.65 12.47 5.72
CA LYS A 123 34.38 12.83 7.13
C LYS A 123 35.02 14.17 7.54
N GLU A 124 36.21 14.46 7.01
CA GLU A 124 36.92 15.72 7.22
C GLU A 124 36.12 16.97 6.81
N LEU A 125 35.27 16.85 5.78
CA LEU A 125 34.47 17.96 5.25
C LEU A 125 33.05 18.02 5.83
N LEU A 126 32.64 16.95 6.53
CA LEU A 126 31.31 16.84 7.11
C LEU A 126 31.03 17.97 8.13
N GLY A 127 32.04 18.33 8.93
CA GLY A 127 31.92 19.44 9.89
C GLY A 127 31.67 20.79 9.23
N ILE A 128 32.21 21.02 8.03
CA ILE A 128 31.99 22.24 7.23
C ILE A 128 30.54 22.25 6.70
N ILE A 129 30.06 21.11 6.21
CA ILE A 129 28.70 20.95 5.69
C ILE A 129 27.66 21.14 6.80
N ILE A 130 27.89 20.58 7.98
CA ILE A 130 26.99 20.75 9.13
C ILE A 130 27.00 22.23 9.60
N GLY A 131 28.18 22.85 9.63
CA GLY A 131 28.37 24.20 10.13
C GLY A 131 28.37 24.27 11.66
N LYS A 132 28.74 25.42 12.22
CA LYS A 132 28.75 25.64 13.68
C LYS A 132 27.34 25.42 14.24
N SER A 133 27.20 24.51 15.20
CA SER A 133 25.91 24.11 15.80
C SER A 133 24.84 23.64 14.79
N GLY A 134 25.23 23.13 13.61
CA GLY A 134 24.28 22.68 12.60
C GLY A 134 23.62 23.80 11.78
N ALA A 135 24.12 25.04 11.90
CA ALA A 135 23.52 26.20 11.24
C ALA A 135 23.42 26.05 9.71
N ASN A 136 24.48 25.54 9.07
CA ASN A 136 24.50 25.38 7.62
C ASN A 136 23.57 24.25 7.17
N LEU A 137 23.54 23.14 7.90
CA LEU A 137 22.59 22.05 7.62
C LEU A 137 21.14 22.49 7.75
N ASN A 138 20.81 23.26 8.80
CA ASN A 138 19.46 23.80 9.00
C ASN A 138 19.08 24.81 7.93
N PHE A 139 20.02 25.65 7.50
CA PHE A 139 19.82 26.56 6.37
C PHE A 139 19.45 25.80 5.10
N ILE A 140 20.21 24.78 4.71
CA ILE A 140 19.91 23.95 3.51
C ILE A 140 18.54 23.28 3.63
N LYS A 141 18.19 22.76 4.82
CA LYS A 141 16.86 22.14 5.05
C LYS A 141 15.72 23.12 4.85
N GLN A 142 15.87 24.36 5.31
CA GLN A 142 14.84 25.40 5.21
C GLN A 142 14.77 26.00 3.81
N GLU A 143 15.91 26.35 3.22
CA GLU A 143 16.01 27.01 1.91
C GLU A 143 15.43 26.13 0.79
N TYR A 144 15.82 24.85 0.78
CA TYR A 144 15.39 23.91 -0.25
C TYR A 144 14.18 23.05 0.17
N ASN A 145 13.61 23.27 1.35
CA ASN A 145 12.51 22.47 1.91
C ASN A 145 12.77 20.95 1.81
N VAL A 146 14.00 20.55 2.17
CA VAL A 146 14.47 19.16 2.14
C VAL A 146 14.76 18.66 3.54
N ASN A 147 14.68 17.35 3.73
CA ASN A 147 15.20 16.66 4.90
C ASN A 147 16.55 16.03 4.56
N ILE A 148 17.50 16.07 5.50
CA ILE A 148 18.86 15.55 5.29
C ILE A 148 19.20 14.66 6.47
N GLN A 149 19.62 13.43 6.15
CA GLN A 149 20.14 12.44 7.07
C GLN A 149 21.61 12.16 6.74
N ILE A 150 22.42 11.98 7.77
CA ILE A 150 23.85 11.70 7.64
C ILE A 150 24.08 10.33 8.28
N ILE A 151 24.60 9.39 7.49
CA ILE A 151 24.83 8.00 7.87
C ILE A 151 26.33 7.75 7.80
N GLU A 152 26.93 7.34 8.91
CA GLU A 152 28.34 6.97 8.96
C GLU A 152 28.52 5.47 8.79
N ALA A 153 29.67 5.04 8.27
CA ALA A 153 29.96 3.61 8.05
C ALA A 153 29.84 2.72 9.31
N ASN A 154 30.00 3.31 10.50
CA ASN A 154 29.97 2.60 11.78
C ASN A 154 28.63 2.68 12.52
N SER A 155 27.59 3.31 11.95
CA SER A 155 26.28 3.39 12.61
C SER A 155 25.47 2.11 12.37
N GLU A 156 24.69 1.68 13.37
CA GLU A 156 23.75 0.55 13.25
C GLU A 156 22.74 0.76 12.09
N GLU A 157 22.49 2.02 11.74
CA GLU A 157 21.63 2.48 10.64
C GLU A 157 22.18 2.18 9.23
N ALA A 158 23.49 1.92 9.09
CA ALA A 158 24.13 1.64 7.80
C ALA A 158 23.68 0.30 7.18
N HIS A 159 23.25 -0.67 7.99
CA HIS A 159 22.87 -2.02 7.54
C HIS A 159 21.40 -2.16 7.13
N SER A 160 20.58 -1.13 7.35
CA SER A 160 19.11 -1.25 7.25
C SER A 160 18.52 -0.70 5.94
N TYR A 161 19.24 0.17 5.21
CA TYR A 161 18.57 0.99 4.19
C TYR A 161 19.29 1.22 2.85
N THR A 162 20.48 0.64 2.58
CA THR A 162 21.22 0.97 1.34
C THR A 162 22.13 -0.18 0.88
N ASP A 163 22.11 -0.53 -0.42
CA ASP A 163 23.11 -1.40 -1.09
C ASP A 163 24.48 -0.71 -1.28
N THR A 164 24.59 0.57 -0.90
CA THR A 164 25.81 1.37 -1.09
C THR A 164 26.80 1.09 0.03
N VAL A 165 27.94 0.47 -0.31
CA VAL A 165 29.07 0.29 0.60
C VAL A 165 29.65 1.67 0.94
N ILE A 166 29.52 2.09 2.20
CA ILE A 166 30.07 3.36 2.70
C ILE A 166 31.53 3.13 3.12
N PRO A 167 32.53 3.79 2.50
CA PRO A 167 33.93 3.68 2.93
C PRO A 167 34.14 4.26 4.34
N GLU A 168 35.07 3.69 5.12
CA GLU A 168 35.34 4.13 6.50
C GLU A 168 35.66 5.62 6.65
N ASN A 169 36.31 6.24 5.65
CA ASN A 169 36.66 7.66 5.65
C ASN A 169 35.59 8.58 5.02
N LYS A 170 34.40 8.06 4.74
CA LYS A 170 33.28 8.82 4.19
C LYS A 170 32.03 8.64 5.03
N ALA A 171 31.13 9.61 4.91
CA ALA A 171 29.77 9.55 5.40
C ALA A 171 28.83 9.66 4.20
N LEU A 172 27.71 8.95 4.25
CA LEU A 172 26.64 9.07 3.26
C LEU A 172 25.67 10.15 3.73
N VAL A 173 25.43 11.14 2.88
CA VAL A 173 24.42 12.16 3.10
C VAL A 173 23.24 11.85 2.19
N ARG A 174 22.08 11.58 2.80
CA ARG A 174 20.83 11.28 2.11
C ARG A 174 19.88 12.46 2.22
N ILE A 175 19.41 12.94 1.08
CA ILE A 175 18.56 14.12 0.96
C ILE A 175 17.20 13.67 0.47
N PHE A 176 16.15 14.04 1.19
CA PHE A 176 14.76 13.72 0.89
C PHE A 176 13.99 15.01 0.62
N GLY A 177 13.21 15.07 -0.45
CA GLY A 177 12.37 16.23 -0.72
C GLY A 177 11.15 15.86 -1.55
N SER A 178 10.13 16.72 -1.52
CA SER A 178 8.93 16.59 -2.35
C SER A 178 9.19 17.02 -3.80
N ASN A 179 10.25 17.79 -4.06
CA ASN A 179 10.59 18.32 -5.38
C ASN A 179 12.01 17.88 -5.79
N GLN A 180 12.13 17.24 -6.94
CA GLN A 180 13.42 16.78 -7.47
C GLN A 180 14.40 17.93 -7.77
N SER A 181 13.93 19.13 -8.13
CA SER A 181 14.80 20.29 -8.39
C SER A 181 15.52 20.71 -7.11
N TRP A 182 14.77 20.89 -6.03
CA TRP A 182 15.33 21.29 -4.74
C TRP A 182 16.28 20.25 -4.17
N VAL A 183 15.99 18.96 -4.33
CA VAL A 183 16.89 17.90 -3.89
C VAL A 183 18.20 17.93 -4.69
N LYS A 184 18.15 18.18 -6.01
CA LYS A 184 19.35 18.34 -6.84
C LYS A 184 20.17 19.59 -6.48
N GLU A 185 19.51 20.71 -6.23
CA GLU A 185 20.17 21.95 -5.83
C GLU A 185 20.83 21.82 -4.45
N ALA A 186 20.14 21.21 -3.48
CA ALA A 186 20.71 20.89 -2.17
C ALA A 186 21.92 19.96 -2.29
N LYS A 187 21.85 18.94 -3.17
CA LYS A 187 23.00 18.07 -3.48
C LYS A 187 24.18 18.88 -4.04
N ALA A 188 23.92 19.77 -5.00
CA ALA A 188 24.95 20.62 -5.58
C ALA A 188 25.60 21.54 -4.54
N TYR A 189 24.81 22.06 -3.60
CA TYR A 189 25.32 22.89 -2.49
C TYR A 189 26.22 22.10 -1.53
N ILE A 190 25.87 20.83 -1.24
CA ILE A 190 26.65 19.96 -0.34
C ILE A 190 27.95 19.47 -1.01
N CYS A 191 27.98 19.35 -2.33
CA CYS A 191 29.18 19.01 -3.08
C CYS A 191 30.22 20.14 -3.02
N ILE A 192 30.99 20.22 -1.93
CA ILE A 192 32.10 21.17 -1.79
C ILE A 192 33.20 20.85 -2.81
N ASN A 193 33.55 21.84 -3.64
CA ASN A 193 34.64 21.72 -4.59
C ASN A 193 35.98 22.03 -3.90
N ARG A 194 36.84 21.01 -3.70
CA ARG A 194 38.16 21.19 -3.08
C ARG A 194 39.16 21.70 -4.11
N ASN A 195 39.50 23.00 -4.05
CA ASN A 195 40.61 23.56 -4.83
C ASN A 195 41.91 23.50 -4.00
N THR A 196 42.88 22.72 -4.46
CA THR A 196 44.23 22.66 -3.86
C THR A 196 45.21 23.33 -4.81
N TYR A 197 45.96 24.31 -4.31
CA TYR A 197 46.98 25.00 -5.09
C TYR A 197 48.37 24.55 -4.59
N PRO A 198 49.20 23.94 -5.45
CA PRO A 198 50.57 23.60 -5.07
C PRO A 198 51.38 24.89 -4.89
N ILE A 199 52.06 25.01 -3.75
CA ILE A 199 52.88 26.16 -3.38
C ILE A 199 54.33 25.70 -3.27
N GLU A 200 55.25 26.43 -3.92
CA GLU A 200 56.69 26.23 -3.78
C GLU A 200 57.15 26.54 -2.34
N LYS A 201 58.05 25.73 -1.79
CA LYS A 201 58.48 25.83 -0.37
C LYS A 201 58.98 27.22 0.02
N ASP A 202 59.68 27.90 -0.89
CA ASP A 202 60.25 29.23 -0.66
C ASP A 202 59.20 30.35 -0.59
N LYS A 203 57.96 30.08 -1.03
CA LYS A 203 56.85 31.03 -1.01
C LYS A 203 55.90 30.82 0.18
N ILE A 204 56.13 29.80 1.01
CA ILE A 204 55.31 29.51 2.19
C ILE A 204 55.40 30.66 3.20
N ASP A 205 56.60 31.22 3.41
CA ASP A 205 56.81 32.32 4.34
C ASP A 205 56.07 33.60 3.92
N TYR A 206 55.93 33.82 2.60
CA TYR A 206 55.19 34.96 2.07
C TYR A 206 53.68 34.84 2.30
N ILE A 207 53.12 33.64 2.15
CA ILE A 207 51.69 33.38 2.38
C ILE A 207 51.38 33.38 3.87
N ARG A 208 52.29 32.86 4.69
CA ARG A 208 52.15 32.82 6.14
C ARG A 208 52.22 34.23 6.74
N GLY A 209 53.13 35.07 6.25
CA GLY A 209 53.44 36.36 6.87
C GLY A 209 54.15 36.21 8.21
N TYR A 210 54.56 37.33 8.81
CA TYR A 210 55.21 37.33 10.12
C TYR A 210 54.20 36.92 11.21
N LYS A 211 54.51 35.85 11.97
CA LYS A 211 53.62 35.26 12.99
C LYS A 211 52.21 34.88 12.47
N ASN A 212 52.11 34.33 11.26
CA ASN A 212 50.84 33.92 10.65
C ASN A 212 49.85 35.08 10.40
N SER A 213 50.31 36.33 10.39
CA SER A 213 49.42 37.50 10.32
C SER A 213 48.55 37.50 9.06
N ILE A 214 49.14 37.18 7.90
CA ILE A 214 48.45 37.19 6.61
C ILE A 214 47.46 36.02 6.53
N LEU A 215 47.87 34.82 7.00
CA LEU A 215 46.97 33.67 7.09
C LEU A 215 45.77 33.94 8.01
N ASN A 216 46.00 34.59 9.15
CA ASN A 216 44.93 34.93 10.08
C ASN A 216 43.99 36.01 9.52
N ASP A 217 44.53 37.04 8.85
CA ASP A 217 43.73 38.09 8.19
C ASP A 217 42.92 37.51 7.01
N MET A 218 43.50 36.60 6.22
CA MET A 218 42.76 35.86 5.18
C MET A 218 41.65 35.00 5.79
N LYS A 219 41.94 34.30 6.88
CA LYS A 219 40.96 33.46 7.58
C LYS A 219 39.77 34.30 8.08
N GLU A 220 40.07 35.44 8.69
CA GLU A 220 39.07 36.35 9.26
C GLU A 220 38.23 37.04 8.17
N ARG A 221 38.84 37.46 7.05
CA ARG A 221 38.14 38.07 5.92
C ARG A 221 37.35 37.09 5.06
N SER A 222 37.82 35.84 4.94
CA SER A 222 37.18 34.81 4.13
C SER A 222 36.21 33.93 4.91
N GLY A 223 36.12 34.09 6.23
CA GLY A 223 35.18 33.35 7.08
C GLY A 223 35.45 31.84 7.20
N CYS A 224 36.67 31.41 6.92
CA CYS A 224 37.12 30.01 6.99
C CYS A 224 37.85 29.69 8.31
#